data_AF-A0A1Q4P607-F1
#
_entry.id   AF-A0A1Q4P607-F1
#
_cell.length_a   1.000
_cell.length_b   1.000
_cell.length_c   1.000
_cell.angle_alpha   90.00
_cell.angle_beta   90.00
_cell.angle_gamma   90.00
#
_symmetry.space_group_name_H-M   'P 1'
#
loop_
_entity.id
_entity.type
_entity.pdbx_description
1 polymer ?
#
loop_
_entity_poly.entity_id
_entity_poly.type
_entity_poly.pdbx_seq_one_letter_code
_entity_poly.pdbx_strand_id
1 'polypeptide(L)'
;MLLCIAITFIFSRINTPWDYDAKHVLFHIMGLSLFFDLLSLPNNAGMGYGLWFVTTILIMYLTLPIQIKLFTHRNGKLHLLMVFLLCLLLKLYLKIDSSPWVVLASFSLGVYLSVRNKVESATSMSFPKASFLLLGITIISYFAVAKGIYWIIPLLTPAYPLVMLPFFKGMCNFLSGTVLKAITFFSLISYEFYMLQFSFINGGLTKLINVNGLVAHIALSFTILIIAAYIVNNISKRMIEKSISYMDK
;
A
#
# COMPACT_ATOMS: atom_id res chain seq x y z
N MET A 1 -2.49 -13.69 -6.77
CA MET A 1 -2.39 -14.08 -5.35
C MET A 1 -1.95 -15.54 -5.17
N LEU A 2 -2.76 -16.55 -5.55
CA LEU A 2 -2.40 -17.97 -5.41
C LEU A 2 -1.07 -18.36 -6.09
N LEU A 3 -0.81 -17.84 -7.30
CA LEU A 3 0.45 -18.08 -8.00
C LEU A 3 1.65 -17.46 -7.27
N CYS A 4 1.50 -16.23 -6.76
CA CYS A 4 2.55 -15.57 -5.97
C CYS A 4 2.82 -16.35 -4.69
N ILE A 5 1.77 -16.73 -3.95
CA ILE A 5 1.86 -17.55 -2.74
C ILE A 5 2.52 -18.90 -3.05
N ALA A 6 2.17 -19.55 -4.16
CA ALA A 6 2.76 -20.82 -4.57
C ALA A 6 4.25 -20.66 -4.90
N ILE A 7 4.64 -19.63 -5.65
CA ILE A 7 6.04 -19.34 -5.98
C ILE A 7 6.82 -19.08 -4.69
N THR A 8 6.35 -18.19 -3.81
CA THR A 8 7.09 -17.87 -2.57
C THR A 8 7.14 -19.05 -1.59
N PHE A 9 6.10 -19.89 -1.54
CA PHE A 9 6.07 -21.13 -0.76
C PHE A 9 7.06 -22.18 -1.28
N ILE A 10 7.14 -22.35 -2.60
CA ILE A 10 8.13 -23.23 -3.23
C ILE A 10 9.55 -22.73 -2.93
N PHE A 11 9.79 -21.42 -3.06
CA PHE A 11 11.08 -20.80 -2.74
C PHE A 11 11.48 -20.93 -1.26
N SER A 12 10.54 -20.83 -0.32
CA SER A 12 10.82 -20.97 1.11
C SER A 12 11.12 -22.41 1.53
N ARG A 13 10.58 -23.42 0.82
CA ARG A 13 10.83 -24.85 1.10
C ARG A 13 12.16 -25.34 0.51
N ILE A 14 12.60 -24.76 -0.60
CA ILE A 14 13.86 -25.14 -1.28
C ILE A 14 15.10 -24.58 -0.54
N ASN A 15 14.96 -23.49 0.22
CA ASN A 15 16.08 -22.80 0.89
C ASN A 15 15.97 -22.90 2.42
N THR A 16 16.33 -24.05 2.98
CA THR A 16 16.30 -24.35 4.43
C THR A 16 17.52 -23.94 5.29
N PRO A 17 18.55 -23.15 4.87
CA PRO A 17 19.66 -22.77 5.77
C PRO A 17 19.53 -21.38 6.41
N TRP A 18 18.33 -20.80 6.51
CA TRP A 18 18.13 -19.42 6.98
C TRP A 18 17.25 -19.52 8.23
N ASP A 19 17.69 -19.01 9.39
CA ASP A 19 17.05 -19.07 10.72
C ASP A 19 15.66 -18.38 10.83
N TYR A 20 14.82 -18.51 9.80
CA TYR A 20 13.47 -18.00 9.75
C TYR A 20 12.47 -19.06 10.20
N ASP A 21 11.50 -18.66 11.02
CA ASP A 21 10.39 -19.55 11.36
C ASP A 21 9.48 -19.73 10.14
N ALA A 22 9.46 -20.93 9.56
CA ALA A 22 8.70 -21.26 8.36
C ALA A 22 7.19 -20.97 8.48
N LYS A 23 6.62 -21.03 9.69
CA LYS A 23 5.22 -20.67 9.94
C LYS A 23 5.04 -19.16 9.90
N HIS A 24 5.96 -18.41 10.51
CA HIS A 24 5.94 -16.95 10.43
C HIS A 24 6.18 -16.48 9.01
N VAL A 25 7.07 -17.13 8.25
CA VAL A 25 7.27 -16.89 6.81
C VAL A 25 5.99 -17.16 6.02
N LEU A 26 5.24 -18.21 6.32
CA LEU A 26 3.95 -18.48 5.67
C LEU A 26 2.94 -17.37 5.94
N PHE A 27 2.72 -17.01 7.21
CA PHE A 27 1.84 -15.90 7.59
C PHE A 27 2.32 -14.58 7.00
N HIS A 28 3.64 -14.39 6.92
CA HIS A 28 4.27 -13.26 6.27
C HIS A 28 3.86 -13.24 4.79
N ILE A 29 4.15 -14.29 4.01
CA ILE A 29 3.81 -14.41 2.58
C ILE A 29 2.31 -14.27 2.30
N MET A 30 1.44 -14.74 3.22
CA MET A 30 -0.01 -14.57 3.12
C MET A 30 -0.46 -13.11 3.29
N GLY A 31 0.47 -12.17 3.51
CA GLY A 31 0.18 -10.79 3.79
C GLY A 31 -0.56 -10.66 5.11
N LEU A 32 -0.18 -11.43 6.14
CA LEU A 32 -0.75 -11.32 7.49
C LEU A 32 0.24 -10.68 8.47
N SER A 33 1.35 -10.13 7.97
CA SER A 33 2.41 -9.53 8.78
C SER A 33 1.91 -8.40 9.69
N LEU A 34 0.87 -7.66 9.27
CA LEU A 34 0.26 -6.64 10.13
C LEU A 34 -0.37 -7.23 11.39
N PHE A 35 -0.86 -8.47 11.36
CA PHE A 35 -1.43 -9.11 12.56
C PHE A 35 -0.37 -9.42 13.61
N PHE A 36 0.88 -9.67 13.21
CA PHE A 36 1.96 -9.82 14.18
C PHE A 36 2.20 -8.50 14.94
N ASP A 37 2.24 -7.37 14.23
CA ASP A 37 2.37 -6.04 14.86
C ASP A 37 1.17 -5.74 15.76
N LEU A 38 -0.07 -5.97 15.27
CA LEU A 38 -1.30 -5.71 16.02
C LEU A 38 -1.43 -6.54 17.28
N LEU A 39 -0.96 -7.79 17.26
CA LEU A 39 -1.00 -8.70 18.39
C LEU A 39 0.27 -8.65 19.25
N SER A 40 1.21 -7.74 18.94
CA SER A 40 2.51 -7.62 19.60
C SER A 40 3.30 -8.95 19.63
N LEU A 41 3.16 -9.75 18.57
CA LEU A 41 3.87 -11.01 18.40
C LEU A 41 5.19 -10.76 17.65
N PRO A 42 6.30 -11.43 18.04
CA PRO A 42 7.58 -11.26 17.35
C PRO A 42 7.49 -11.76 15.91
N ASN A 43 7.80 -10.89 14.94
CA ASN A 43 7.84 -11.24 13.54
C ASN A 43 9.22 -11.84 13.17
N ASN A 44 9.41 -13.10 13.55
CA ASN A 44 10.62 -13.88 13.24
C ASN A 44 10.69 -14.37 11.78
N ALA A 45 9.84 -13.85 10.89
CA ALA A 45 9.97 -14.13 9.46
C ALA A 45 11.24 -13.50 8.87
N GLY A 46 11.75 -12.42 9.48
CA GLY A 46 13.01 -11.76 9.12
C GLY A 46 13.12 -11.29 7.66
N MET A 47 11.99 -11.21 6.94
CA MET A 47 11.85 -10.68 5.60
C MET A 47 10.95 -9.43 5.63
N GLY A 48 11.15 -8.49 4.70
CA GLY A 48 10.18 -7.46 4.31
C GLY A 48 9.47 -6.66 5.43
N TYR A 49 10.13 -5.64 5.99
CA TYR A 49 9.50 -4.67 6.91
C TYR A 49 8.29 -3.90 6.32
N GLY A 50 8.03 -3.99 5.01
CA GLY A 50 6.89 -3.36 4.35
C GLY A 50 5.68 -4.27 4.14
N LEU A 51 5.72 -5.54 4.55
CA LEU A 51 4.70 -6.51 4.15
C LEU A 51 3.36 -6.37 4.89
N TRP A 52 3.34 -5.64 6.01
CA TRP A 52 2.10 -5.17 6.66
C TRP A 52 1.23 -4.33 5.70
N PHE A 53 1.86 -3.68 4.70
CA PHE A 53 1.16 -2.91 3.68
C PHE A 53 0.29 -3.79 2.79
N VAL A 54 0.71 -5.04 2.51
CA VAL A 54 -0.10 -6.02 1.77
C VAL A 54 -1.36 -6.38 2.56
N THR A 55 -1.22 -6.66 3.86
CA THR A 55 -2.37 -6.91 4.74
C THR A 55 -3.35 -5.74 4.70
N THR A 56 -2.79 -4.54 4.76
CA THR A 56 -3.58 -3.31 4.70
C THR A 56 -4.33 -3.19 3.37
N ILE A 57 -3.69 -3.49 2.25
CA ILE A 57 -4.34 -3.52 0.92
C ILE A 57 -5.47 -4.55 0.87
N LEU A 58 -5.25 -5.76 1.36
CA LEU A 58 -6.30 -6.79 1.39
C LEU A 58 -7.52 -6.32 2.20
N ILE A 59 -7.28 -5.73 3.38
CA ILE A 59 -8.35 -5.13 4.21
C ILE A 59 -9.07 -4.02 3.44
N MET A 60 -8.35 -3.15 2.74
CA MET A 60 -8.94 -2.08 1.91
C MET A 60 -9.87 -2.63 0.82
N TYR A 61 -9.45 -3.69 0.11
CA TYR A 61 -10.30 -4.33 -0.90
C TYR A 61 -11.53 -5.01 -0.30
N LEU A 62 -11.35 -5.78 0.78
CA LEU A 62 -12.46 -6.47 1.45
C LEU A 62 -13.49 -5.47 2.02
N THR A 63 -13.02 -4.32 2.50
CA THR A 63 -13.89 -3.28 3.06
C THR A 63 -14.44 -2.31 2.01
N LEU A 64 -13.96 -2.35 0.76
CA LEU A 64 -14.38 -1.43 -0.31
C LEU A 64 -15.91 -1.43 -0.54
N PRO A 65 -16.61 -2.58 -0.67
CA PRO A 65 -18.07 -2.58 -0.85
C PRO A 65 -18.81 -1.92 0.33
N ILE A 66 -18.32 -2.14 1.55
CA ILE A 66 -18.87 -1.55 2.78
C ILE A 66 -18.64 -0.04 2.77
N GLN A 67 -17.43 0.41 2.44
CA GLN A 67 -17.09 1.83 2.36
C GLN A 67 -17.90 2.56 1.29
N ILE A 68 -18.09 1.95 0.12
CA ILE A 68 -18.95 2.52 -0.94
C ILE A 68 -20.37 2.75 -0.40
N LYS A 69 -20.97 1.74 0.24
CA LYS A 69 -22.32 1.85 0.82
C LYS A 69 -22.41 2.89 1.95
N LEU A 70 -21.40 2.96 2.82
CA LEU A 70 -21.32 3.96 3.89
C LEU A 70 -21.20 5.37 3.33
N PHE A 71 -20.40 5.57 2.29
CA PHE A 71 -20.12 6.90 1.76
C PHE A 71 -21.18 7.40 0.77
N THR A 72 -21.99 6.53 0.15
CA THR A 72 -23.20 6.94 -0.61
C THR A 72 -24.34 7.41 0.30
N HIS A 73 -24.46 6.87 1.52
CA HIS A 73 -25.49 7.23 2.49
C HIS A 73 -25.56 8.74 2.76
N ARG A 74 -26.74 9.33 3.05
CA ARG A 74 -26.93 10.79 3.24
C ARG A 74 -25.87 11.44 4.15
N ASN A 75 -25.43 10.72 5.17
CA ASN A 75 -24.42 11.18 6.15
C ASN A 75 -22.97 10.76 5.79
N GLY A 76 -22.65 10.53 4.51
CA GLY A 76 -21.34 10.04 4.07
C GLY A 76 -20.13 10.79 4.64
N LYS A 77 -20.24 12.11 4.80
CA LYS A 77 -19.18 12.94 5.44
C LYS A 77 -18.97 12.58 6.92
N LEU A 78 -20.04 12.32 7.66
CA LEU A 78 -19.96 11.89 9.05
C LEU A 78 -19.33 10.50 9.14
N HIS A 79 -19.69 9.57 8.24
CA HIS A 79 -19.05 8.26 8.17
C HIS A 79 -17.54 8.37 7.92
N LEU A 80 -17.12 9.24 7.00
CA LEU A 80 -15.69 9.50 6.77
C LEU A 80 -15.00 10.06 8.04
N LEU A 81 -15.63 11.01 8.73
CA LEU A 81 -15.09 11.57 9.97
C LEU A 81 -14.95 10.51 11.06
N MET A 82 -15.92 9.60 11.19
CA MET A 82 -15.86 8.48 12.12
C MET A 82 -14.71 7.51 11.77
N VAL A 83 -14.47 7.24 10.48
CA VAL A 83 -13.34 6.42 10.04
C VAL A 83 -12.01 7.08 10.38
N PHE A 84 -11.89 8.40 10.17
CA PHE A 84 -10.69 9.16 10.56
C PHE A 84 -10.45 9.13 12.06
N LEU A 85 -11.51 9.32 12.86
CA LEU A 85 -11.43 9.26 14.31
C LEU A 85 -11.01 7.85 14.77
N LEU A 86 -11.58 6.81 14.18
CA LEU A 86 -11.19 5.42 14.46
C LEU A 86 -9.71 5.17 14.14
N CYS A 87 -9.24 5.58 12.96
CA CYS A 87 -7.83 5.44 12.58
C CYS A 87 -6.89 6.21 13.53
N LEU A 88 -7.29 7.42 13.94
CA LEU A 88 -6.55 8.21 14.91
C LEU A 88 -6.46 7.51 16.27
N LEU A 89 -7.59 7.03 16.80
CA LEU A 89 -7.65 6.32 18.08
C LEU A 89 -6.80 5.05 18.04
N LEU A 90 -6.95 4.23 16.98
CA LEU A 90 -6.17 3.00 16.83
C LEU A 90 -4.67 3.29 16.74
N LYS A 91 -4.27 4.37 16.07
CA LYS A 91 -2.86 4.81 16.03
C LYS A 91 -2.32 5.23 17.40
N LEU A 92 -3.14 5.88 18.23
CA LEU A 92 -2.75 6.30 19.57
C LEU A 92 -2.65 5.12 20.55
N TYR A 93 -3.58 4.17 20.47
CA TYR A 93 -3.66 3.05 21.40
C TYR A 93 -2.74 1.88 21.06
N LEU A 94 -2.63 1.49 19.79
CA LEU A 94 -1.93 0.27 19.42
C LEU A 94 -0.42 0.45 19.23
N LYS A 95 0.10 1.69 19.24
CA LYS A 95 1.53 2.05 19.17
C LYS A 95 2.38 1.11 18.29
N ILE A 96 1.85 0.77 17.11
CA ILE A 96 2.56 -0.05 16.12
C ILE A 96 3.55 0.83 15.33
N ASP A 97 4.75 0.30 15.08
CA ASP A 97 5.78 0.97 14.27
C ASP A 97 5.32 1.14 12.80
N SER A 98 4.52 0.19 12.31
CA SER A 98 3.83 0.29 11.03
C SER A 98 2.68 1.32 11.09
N SER A 99 2.40 2.01 9.98
CA SER A 99 1.39 3.08 9.93
C SER A 99 0.18 2.73 9.03
N PRO A 100 -0.49 1.56 9.24
CA PRO A 100 -1.63 1.12 8.43
C PRO A 100 -2.81 2.08 8.55
N TRP A 101 -2.94 2.77 9.68
CA TRP A 101 -4.02 3.72 9.93
C TRP A 101 -3.98 4.93 8.99
N VAL A 102 -2.78 5.37 8.60
CA VAL A 102 -2.63 6.45 7.60
C VAL A 102 -3.07 5.96 6.23
N VAL A 103 -2.70 4.73 5.87
CA VAL A 103 -3.07 4.11 4.59
C VAL A 103 -4.59 3.91 4.51
N LEU A 104 -5.21 3.36 5.56
CA LEU A 104 -6.66 3.16 5.65
C LEU A 104 -7.43 4.48 5.60
N ALA A 105 -6.96 5.52 6.30
CA ALA A 105 -7.57 6.85 6.24
C ALA A 105 -7.46 7.44 4.82
N SER A 106 -6.30 7.32 4.18
CA SER A 106 -6.06 7.80 2.81
C SER A 106 -6.97 7.12 1.80
N PHE A 107 -7.09 5.79 1.90
CA PHE A 107 -7.96 5.00 1.03
C PHE A 107 -9.43 5.37 1.23
N SER A 108 -9.87 5.48 2.48
CA SER A 108 -11.25 5.85 2.81
C SER A 108 -11.61 7.24 2.27
N LEU A 109 -10.67 8.20 2.33
CA LEU A 109 -10.84 9.49 1.69
C LEU A 109 -10.99 9.35 0.16
N GLY A 110 -10.13 8.56 -0.47
CA GLY A 110 -10.20 8.27 -1.90
C GLY A 110 -11.57 7.72 -2.31
N VAL A 111 -12.06 6.67 -1.62
CA VAL A 111 -13.38 6.09 -1.89
C VAL A 111 -14.50 7.12 -1.70
N TYR A 112 -14.47 7.90 -0.62
CA TYR A 112 -15.47 8.95 -0.38
C TYR A 112 -15.48 9.99 -1.51
N LEU A 113 -14.30 10.47 -1.93
CA LEU A 113 -14.18 11.47 -2.99
C LEU A 113 -14.68 10.91 -4.33
N SER A 114 -14.35 9.66 -4.66
CA SER A 114 -14.80 8.99 -5.88
C SER A 114 -16.32 8.81 -5.89
N VAL A 115 -16.90 8.22 -4.84
CA VAL A 115 -18.35 7.95 -4.74
C VAL A 115 -19.19 9.24 -4.74
N ARG A 116 -18.62 10.35 -4.27
CA ARG A 116 -19.28 11.66 -4.24
C ARG A 116 -18.96 12.54 -5.44
N ASN A 117 -18.17 12.08 -6.40
CA ASN A 117 -17.69 12.87 -7.53
C ASN A 117 -17.03 14.18 -7.09
N LYS A 118 -16.26 14.14 -5.99
CA LYS A 118 -15.57 15.31 -5.39
C LYS A 118 -14.07 15.34 -5.67
N VAL A 119 -13.55 14.44 -6.50
CA VAL A 119 -12.11 14.36 -6.82
C VAL A 119 -11.59 15.66 -7.42
N GLU A 120 -12.34 16.29 -8.35
CA GLU A 120 -11.95 17.58 -8.94
C GLU A 120 -11.89 18.70 -7.91
N SER A 121 -12.90 18.79 -7.04
CA SER A 121 -12.96 19.77 -5.96
C SER A 121 -11.80 19.59 -4.97
N ALA A 122 -11.50 18.36 -4.56
CA ALA A 122 -10.39 18.05 -3.65
C ALA A 122 -9.00 18.32 -4.27
N THR A 123 -8.91 18.36 -5.59
CA THR A 123 -7.68 18.61 -6.34
C THR A 123 -7.63 19.99 -6.98
N SER A 124 -8.50 20.90 -6.54
CA SER A 124 -8.58 22.29 -7.05
C SER A 124 -7.50 23.21 -6.48
N MET A 125 -6.86 22.82 -5.37
CA MET A 125 -5.79 23.59 -4.76
C MET A 125 -4.60 23.70 -5.72
N SER A 126 -4.05 24.91 -5.86
CA SER A 126 -2.90 25.14 -6.74
C SER A 126 -1.65 24.45 -6.21
N PHE A 127 -0.78 24.02 -7.14
CA PHE A 127 0.47 23.33 -6.81
C PHE A 127 1.33 24.10 -5.79
N PRO A 128 1.57 25.43 -5.92
CA PRO A 128 2.35 26.16 -4.92
C PRO A 128 1.74 26.13 -3.51
N LYS A 129 0.41 26.23 -3.40
CA LYS A 129 -0.30 26.16 -2.11
C LYS A 129 -0.17 24.78 -1.49
N ALA A 130 -0.36 23.72 -2.29
CA ALA A 130 -0.20 22.35 -1.84
C ALA A 130 1.23 22.06 -1.37
N SER A 131 2.24 22.51 -2.13
CA SER A 131 3.66 22.39 -1.77
C SER A 131 3.99 23.12 -0.47
N PHE A 132 3.48 24.35 -0.28
CA PHE A 132 3.70 25.11 0.96
C PHE A 132 3.06 24.43 2.18
N LEU A 133 1.84 23.92 2.04
CA LEU A 133 1.17 23.17 3.11
C LEU A 133 1.90 21.86 3.44
N LEU A 134 2.38 21.12 2.43
CA LEU A 134 3.20 19.93 2.66
C LEU A 134 4.52 20.26 3.37
N LEU A 135 5.17 21.34 2.97
CA LEU A 135 6.38 21.82 3.65
C LEU A 135 6.08 22.16 5.11
N GLY A 136 4.99 22.90 5.37
CA GLY A 136 4.54 23.21 6.73
C GLY A 136 4.27 21.97 7.56
N ILE A 137 3.53 20.99 7.02
CA ILE A 137 3.28 19.70 7.69
C ILE A 137 4.59 18.98 8.00
N THR A 138 5.55 18.99 7.07
CA THR A 138 6.86 18.35 7.25
C THR A 138 7.67 19.02 8.35
N ILE A 139 7.71 20.35 8.35
CA ILE A 139 8.40 21.14 9.38
C ILE A 139 7.78 20.90 10.76
N ILE A 140 6.45 20.94 10.88
CA ILE A 140 5.73 20.65 12.13
C ILE A 140 6.05 19.23 12.61
N SER A 141 6.05 18.26 11.70
CA SER A 141 6.37 16.86 12.02
C SER A 141 7.80 16.72 12.52
N TYR A 142 8.76 17.38 11.87
CA TYR A 142 10.16 17.40 12.28
C TYR A 142 10.33 17.98 13.69
N PHE A 143 9.75 19.16 13.97
CA PHE A 143 9.82 19.76 15.29
C PHE A 143 9.13 18.92 16.36
N ALA A 144 7.99 18.30 16.02
CA ALA A 144 7.29 17.40 16.93
C ALA A 144 8.18 16.21 17.32
N VAL A 145 8.87 15.57 16.36
CA VAL A 145 9.83 14.50 16.64
C VAL A 145 11.01 15.03 17.47
N ALA A 146 11.63 16.13 17.05
CA ALA A 146 12.82 16.69 17.71
C ALA A 146 12.56 17.12 19.17
N LYS A 147 11.33 17.51 19.50
CA LYS A 147 10.91 17.90 20.85
C LYS A 147 10.23 16.77 21.64
N GLY A 148 10.12 15.56 21.08
CA GLY A 148 9.44 14.43 21.71
C GLY A 148 7.91 14.58 21.83
N ILE A 149 7.30 15.47 21.04
CA ILE A 149 5.86 15.76 21.04
C ILE A 149 5.14 14.85 20.03
N TYR A 150 5.19 13.54 20.25
CA TYR A 150 4.75 12.55 19.27
C TYR A 150 3.23 12.51 19.03
N TRP A 151 2.41 13.07 19.93
CA TRP A 151 0.94 13.06 19.81
C TRP A 151 0.41 13.90 18.64
N ILE A 152 1.21 14.85 18.12
CA ILE A 152 0.83 15.67 16.96
C ILE A 152 0.85 14.85 15.67
N ILE A 153 1.76 13.89 15.54
CA ILE A 153 1.95 13.10 14.30
C ILE A 153 0.69 12.29 13.94
N PRO A 154 0.00 11.63 14.90
CA PRO A 154 -1.31 11.02 14.64
C PRO A 154 -2.37 12.00 14.13
N LEU A 155 -2.41 13.25 14.60
CA LEU A 155 -3.40 14.24 14.17
C LEU A 155 -3.21 14.69 12.71
N LEU A 156 -1.98 14.60 12.21
CA LEU A 156 -1.67 14.91 10.81
C LEU A 156 -2.09 13.79 9.85
N THR A 157 -2.37 12.59 10.36
CA THR A 157 -2.77 11.39 9.59
C THR A 157 -3.86 11.66 8.54
N PRO A 158 -5.02 12.27 8.88
CA PRO A 158 -6.05 12.60 7.89
C PRO A 158 -5.73 13.85 7.04
N ALA A 159 -4.77 14.68 7.46
CA ALA A 159 -4.39 15.89 6.73
C ALA A 159 -3.47 15.58 5.54
N TYR A 160 -2.54 14.62 5.69
CA TYR A 160 -1.63 14.22 4.61
C TYR A 160 -2.33 13.92 3.28
N PRO A 161 -3.38 13.09 3.23
CA PRO A 161 -3.98 12.70 1.95
C PRO A 161 -4.68 13.87 1.25
N LEU A 162 -5.25 14.79 2.03
CA LEU A 162 -5.93 15.98 1.50
C LEU A 162 -4.96 16.95 0.82
N VAL A 163 -3.73 17.09 1.32
CA VAL A 163 -2.73 17.98 0.73
C VAL A 163 -1.90 17.27 -0.35
N MET A 164 -1.66 15.96 -0.19
CA MET A 164 -0.93 15.16 -1.18
C MET A 164 -1.67 15.03 -2.51
N LEU A 165 -3.00 14.91 -2.49
CA LEU A 165 -3.82 14.80 -3.72
C LEU A 165 -3.61 15.96 -4.71
N PRO A 166 -3.80 17.25 -4.33
CA PRO A 166 -3.54 18.37 -5.23
C PRO A 166 -2.05 18.53 -5.57
N PHE A 167 -1.14 18.18 -4.65
CA PHE A 167 0.29 18.18 -4.92
C PHE A 167 0.65 17.21 -6.05
N PHE A 168 0.20 15.96 -5.98
CA PHE A 168 0.47 14.96 -7.01
C PHE A 168 -0.16 15.33 -8.35
N LYS A 169 -1.40 15.87 -8.36
CA LYS A 169 -2.00 16.38 -9.59
C LYS A 169 -1.16 17.50 -10.21
N GLY A 170 -0.68 18.44 -9.40
CA GLY A 170 0.20 19.50 -9.86
C GLY A 170 1.53 18.96 -10.40
N MET A 171 2.11 17.97 -9.72
CA MET A 171 3.34 17.30 -10.14
C MET A 171 3.17 16.63 -11.51
N CYS A 172 2.03 16.00 -11.80
CA CYS A 172 1.74 15.39 -13.09
C CYS A 172 1.88 16.36 -14.27
N ASN A 173 1.65 17.66 -14.07
CA ASN A 173 1.80 18.67 -15.12
C ASN A 173 3.28 18.91 -15.53
N PHE A 174 4.22 18.52 -14.67
CA PHE A 174 5.67 18.66 -14.91
C PHE A 174 6.31 17.35 -15.40
N LEU A 175 5.55 16.25 -15.43
CA LEU A 175 6.04 14.96 -15.89
C LEU A 175 5.85 14.83 -17.39
N SER A 176 6.85 14.27 -18.09
CA SER A 176 6.71 13.94 -19.50
C SER A 176 5.63 12.87 -19.71
N GLY A 177 4.97 12.87 -20.86
CA GLY A 177 3.94 11.88 -21.19
C GLY A 177 4.44 10.43 -21.08
N THR A 178 5.72 10.19 -21.36
CA THR A 178 6.37 8.87 -21.20
C THR A 178 6.45 8.46 -19.73
N VAL A 179 6.88 9.36 -18.85
CA VAL A 179 6.96 9.10 -17.40
C VAL A 179 5.57 8.88 -16.82
N LEU A 180 4.57 9.66 -17.26
CA LEU A 180 3.20 9.49 -16.81
C LEU A 180 2.62 8.13 -17.23
N LYS A 181 2.87 7.70 -18.48
CA LYS A 181 2.49 6.36 -18.96
C LYS A 181 3.18 5.25 -18.14
N ALA A 182 4.46 5.41 -17.83
CA ALA A 182 5.19 4.45 -17.01
C ALA A 182 4.62 4.37 -15.59
N ILE A 183 4.34 5.51 -14.95
CA ILE A 183 3.70 5.57 -13.62
C ILE A 183 2.32 4.93 -13.65
N THR A 184 1.52 5.21 -14.68
CA THR A 184 0.16 4.65 -14.82
C THR A 184 0.21 3.15 -15.06
N PHE A 185 1.12 2.68 -15.91
CA PHE A 185 1.34 1.25 -16.09
C PHE A 185 1.77 0.58 -14.78
N PHE A 186 2.74 1.18 -14.08
CA PHE A 186 3.24 0.66 -12.82
C PHE A 186 2.15 0.63 -11.75
N SER A 187 1.29 1.65 -11.66
CA SER A 187 0.18 1.65 -10.69
C SER A 187 -0.84 0.53 -10.96
N LEU A 188 -1.11 0.20 -12.23
CA LEU A 188 -2.00 -0.89 -12.63
C LEU A 188 -1.51 -2.27 -12.22
N ILE A 189 -0.19 -2.47 -12.18
CA ILE A 189 0.43 -3.74 -11.77
C ILE A 189 1.05 -3.66 -10.38
N SER A 190 0.93 -2.51 -9.70
CA SER A 190 1.69 -2.21 -8.48
C SER A 190 1.41 -3.20 -7.38
N TYR A 191 0.17 -3.69 -7.27
CA TYR A 191 -0.19 -4.69 -6.27
C TYR A 191 0.54 -6.02 -6.52
N GLU A 192 0.41 -6.58 -7.72
CA GLU A 192 1.09 -7.81 -8.12
C GLU A 192 2.61 -7.64 -8.06
N PHE A 193 3.09 -6.47 -8.48
CA PHE A 193 4.50 -6.09 -8.45
C PHE A 193 5.02 -6.06 -7.02
N TYR A 194 4.33 -5.40 -6.08
CA TYR A 194 4.69 -5.41 -4.66
C TYR A 194 4.70 -6.84 -4.13
N MET A 195 3.62 -7.59 -4.32
CA MET A 195 3.52 -8.99 -3.87
C MET A 195 4.67 -9.86 -4.38
N LEU A 196 5.04 -9.71 -5.65
CA LEU A 196 6.12 -10.47 -6.25
C LEU A 196 7.47 -9.92 -5.79
N GLN A 197 7.65 -8.60 -5.64
CA GLN A 197 8.93 -7.94 -5.33
C GLN A 197 9.57 -8.50 -4.07
N PHE A 198 8.75 -8.84 -3.10
CA PHE A 198 9.18 -9.43 -1.85
C PHE A 198 9.72 -10.86 -1.99
N SER A 199 9.35 -11.60 -3.03
CA SER A 199 9.88 -12.94 -3.33
C SER A 199 11.27 -12.89 -3.99
N PHE A 200 11.60 -11.78 -4.65
CA PHE A 200 12.79 -11.66 -5.51
C PHE A 200 13.94 -10.87 -4.88
N ILE A 201 13.66 -9.89 -4.00
CA ILE A 201 14.70 -9.05 -3.40
C ILE A 201 15.52 -9.76 -2.31
N ASN A 202 15.03 -10.85 -1.72
CA ASN A 202 15.65 -11.42 -0.51
C ASN A 202 16.72 -12.50 -0.77
N GLY A 203 17.64 -12.26 -1.71
CA GLY A 203 18.84 -13.08 -1.90
C GLY A 203 18.65 -14.47 -2.53
N GLY A 204 17.44 -15.02 -2.54
CA GLY A 204 17.14 -16.31 -3.18
C GLY A 204 17.36 -16.28 -4.70
N LEU A 205 16.98 -15.18 -5.34
CA LEU A 205 17.19 -14.98 -6.77
C LEU A 205 18.65 -14.61 -7.11
N THR A 206 19.33 -13.88 -6.25
CA THR A 206 20.73 -13.47 -6.48
C THR A 206 21.66 -14.68 -6.46
N LYS A 207 21.37 -15.67 -5.61
CA LYS A 207 22.03 -16.99 -5.63
C LYS A 207 21.65 -17.83 -6.86
N LEU A 208 20.43 -17.71 -7.37
CA LEU A 208 19.93 -18.49 -8.51
C LEU A 208 20.42 -17.97 -9.87
N ILE A 209 20.60 -16.64 -9.99
CA ILE A 209 21.00 -15.96 -11.22
C ILE A 209 22.47 -15.52 -11.16
N ASN A 210 23.15 -15.75 -10.01
CA ASN A 210 24.56 -15.45 -9.76
C ASN A 210 24.98 -14.03 -10.18
N VAL A 211 24.14 -13.05 -9.87
CA VAL A 211 24.41 -11.64 -10.15
C VAL A 211 25.05 -11.04 -8.90
N ASN A 212 26.04 -10.17 -9.05
CA ASN A 212 26.66 -9.43 -7.95
C ASN A 212 26.34 -7.93 -8.08
N GLY A 213 26.08 -7.27 -6.94
CA GLY A 213 25.84 -5.84 -6.86
C GLY A 213 24.35 -5.45 -6.72
N LEU A 214 24.08 -4.58 -5.74
CA LEU A 214 22.74 -4.14 -5.36
C LEU A 214 21.93 -3.55 -6.53
N VAL A 215 22.58 -2.76 -7.39
CA VAL A 215 21.93 -2.13 -8.55
C VAL A 215 21.45 -3.17 -9.56
N ALA A 216 22.29 -4.16 -9.87
CA ALA A 216 21.95 -5.24 -10.79
C ALA A 216 20.85 -6.16 -10.20
N HIS A 217 20.89 -6.40 -8.89
CA HIS A 217 19.82 -7.13 -8.19
C HIS A 217 18.47 -6.42 -8.28
N ILE A 218 18.47 -5.11 -8.01
CA ILE A 218 17.26 -4.30 -8.10
C ILE A 218 16.75 -4.32 -9.53
N ALA A 219 17.60 -4.02 -10.52
CA ALA A 219 17.18 -3.94 -11.93
C ALA A 219 16.62 -5.28 -12.46
N LEU A 220 17.29 -6.39 -12.17
CA LEU A 220 16.90 -7.71 -12.66
C LEU A 220 15.64 -8.23 -11.96
N SER A 221 15.56 -8.04 -10.62
CA SER A 221 14.33 -8.32 -9.88
C SER A 221 13.19 -7.49 -10.44
N PHE A 222 13.36 -6.16 -10.54
CA PHE A 222 12.33 -5.24 -11.04
C PHE A 222 11.84 -5.64 -12.43
N THR A 223 12.72 -6.08 -13.31
CA THR A 223 12.36 -6.55 -14.66
C THR A 223 11.49 -7.81 -14.62
N ILE A 224 11.94 -8.85 -13.90
CA ILE A 224 11.19 -10.12 -13.80
C ILE A 224 9.82 -9.89 -13.14
N LEU A 225 9.80 -9.04 -12.12
CA LEU A 225 8.61 -8.68 -11.37
C LEU A 225 7.59 -7.92 -12.20
N ILE A 226 8.02 -6.97 -13.04
CA ILE A 226 7.12 -6.28 -13.97
C ILE A 226 6.45 -7.29 -14.91
N ILE A 227 7.23 -8.20 -15.49
CA ILE A 227 6.72 -9.19 -16.44
C ILE A 227 5.72 -10.11 -15.74
N ALA A 228 6.08 -10.66 -14.57
CA ALA A 228 5.21 -11.54 -13.82
C ALA A 228 3.93 -10.83 -13.33
N ALA A 229 4.04 -9.59 -12.86
CA ALA A 229 2.89 -8.78 -12.44
C ALA A 229 1.94 -8.48 -13.60
N TYR A 230 2.48 -8.16 -14.78
CA TYR A 230 1.70 -7.96 -15.99
C TYR A 230 0.93 -9.22 -16.41
N ILE A 231 1.58 -10.39 -16.38
CA ILE A 231 0.93 -11.68 -16.67
C ILE A 231 -0.20 -11.94 -15.69
N VAL A 232 0.04 -11.77 -14.39
CA VAL A 232 -0.96 -11.99 -13.34
C VAL A 232 -2.16 -11.04 -13.52
N ASN A 233 -1.93 -9.76 -13.78
CA ASN A 233 -3.00 -8.79 -14.02
C ASN A 233 -3.89 -9.18 -15.21
N ASN A 234 -3.27 -9.60 -16.33
CA ASN A 234 -4.02 -10.05 -17.51
C ASN A 234 -4.88 -11.31 -17.23
N ILE A 235 -4.36 -12.25 -16.44
CA ILE A 235 -5.12 -13.44 -16.00
C ILE A 235 -6.28 -13.00 -15.09
N SER A 236 -6.03 -12.15 -14.10
CA SER A 236 -7.03 -11.64 -13.17
C SER A 236 -8.19 -10.95 -13.89
N LYS A 237 -7.90 -10.08 -14.87
CA LYS A 237 -8.94 -9.41 -15.68
C LYS A 237 -9.89 -10.40 -16.34
N ARG A 238 -9.34 -11.41 -17.02
CA ARG A 238 -10.14 -12.46 -17.68
C ARG A 238 -10.99 -13.24 -16.69
N MET A 239 -10.47 -13.52 -15.49
CA MET A 239 -11.23 -14.21 -14.44
C MET A 239 -12.39 -13.35 -13.93
N ILE A 240 -12.18 -12.04 -13.73
CA ILE A 240 -13.20 -11.10 -13.29
C ILE A 240 -14.31 -10.98 -14.34
N GLU A 241 -13.96 -10.75 -15.60
CA GLU A 241 -14.92 -10.69 -16.72
C GLU A 241 -15.79 -11.95 -16.78
N LYS A 242 -15.15 -13.12 -16.63
CA LYS A 242 -15.86 -14.39 -16.61
C LYS A 242 -16.77 -14.54 -15.38
N SER A 243 -16.34 -14.09 -14.19
CA SER A 243 -17.19 -14.12 -12.99
C SER A 243 -18.43 -13.23 -13.08
N ILE A 244 -18.30 -12.04 -13.68
CA ILE A 244 -19.43 -11.13 -13.89
C ILE A 244 -20.45 -11.78 -14.84
N SER A 245 -19.98 -12.43 -15.91
CA SER A 245 -20.85 -13.14 -16.85
C SER A 245 -21.67 -14.29 -16.24
N TYR A 246 -21.26 -14.81 -15.07
CA TYR A 246 -22.01 -15.81 -14.31
C TYR A 246 -23.00 -15.20 -13.32
N MET A 247 -22.85 -13.91 -12.97
CA MET A 247 -23.77 -13.20 -12.07
C MET A 247 -24.93 -12.52 -12.81
N ASP A 248 -24.77 -12.23 -14.10
CA ASP A 248 -25.80 -11.66 -14.96
C ASP A 248 -26.72 -12.72 -15.61
N LYS A 249 -26.65 -13.98 -15.16
CA LYS A 249 -27.56 -15.09 -15.51
C LYS A 249 -28.37 -15.51 -14.30
#